data_AF-A0A284QVJ2-F1
#
_entry.id   AF-A0A284QVJ2-F1
#
_cell.length_a   1.000
_cell.length_b   1.000
_cell.length_c   1.000
_cell.angle_alpha   90.00
_cell.angle_beta   90.00
_cell.angle_gamma   90.00
#
_symmetry.space_group_name_H-M   'P 1'
#
loop_
_entity.id
_entity.type
_entity.pdbx_description
1 polymer ?
#
loop_
_entity_poly.entity_id
_entity_poly.type
_entity_poly.pdbx_seq_one_letter_code
_entity_poly.pdbx_strand_id
1 'polypeptide(L)'
;MTSLPSLLSLPTYKTTSSSRLQALYSNNISWQKNSDPAGFHASIEWWRRTFEDFVASGIQTNIPSRLVLNSSARISENLRVEGVGKPAGLSTVITELIEPSNSKTPPALIPVSAFLSLPQSIYASHSLLYALPSLVASYLIAKPFWWALGQIGVDGLFASNAGDLKWHGEYVVLSLLERAAEKVLAEQKAKAGGPSDGIYSVEGFRRDFAACINEAHVMSERDAKVLIKFLERDKNIITVDKEVIKFIDKDATPETWRITAVDRGVLELKSAVTNLHNQIEALQKKIDLSTQKAAEALRQKRQTIALSYIRSRKQLQDVLSKRLGALDTLESTLIRVEAAAANVQILESYAQSTSTLRTILSHPLLQRESIEQTMEAMAEANADAKEIDDAVRIGGDIAIGAKAIYDEDELQAELNRLIQESKEEEDIKALEEKQRSRKDETPGKNVDNAIAEETEKMAILQI
;
A
#
# COMPACT_ATOMS: atom_id res chain seq x y z
N MET A 1 10.35 -15.85 0.92
CA MET A 1 9.88 -16.39 2.22
C MET A 1 10.75 -15.80 3.31
N THR A 2 10.33 -14.68 3.89
CA THR A 2 11.04 -14.02 5.00
C THR A 2 10.86 -14.89 6.25
N SER A 3 11.96 -15.34 6.85
CA SER A 3 11.91 -16.09 8.12
C SER A 3 11.22 -15.25 9.18
N LEU A 4 10.21 -15.81 9.86
CA LEU A 4 9.56 -15.15 10.99
C LEU A 4 10.61 -14.78 12.04
N PRO A 5 10.63 -13.53 12.54
CA PRO A 5 11.59 -13.13 13.56
C PRO A 5 11.40 -13.96 14.83
N SER A 6 12.50 -14.40 15.44
CA SER A 6 12.46 -15.13 16.71
C SER A 6 12.02 -14.21 17.85
N LEU A 7 11.23 -14.70 18.80
CA LEU A 7 10.80 -13.94 19.99
C LEU A 7 11.98 -13.32 20.75
N LEU A 8 13.10 -14.04 20.85
CA LEU A 8 14.32 -13.57 21.53
C LEU A 8 15.06 -12.46 20.77
N SER A 9 14.70 -12.20 19.50
CA SER A 9 15.30 -11.12 18.71
C SER A 9 14.70 -9.75 19.03
N LEU A 10 13.57 -9.71 19.74
CA LEU A 10 12.89 -8.47 20.10
C LEU A 10 13.71 -7.62 21.10
N PRO A 11 13.68 -6.28 21.01
CA PRO A 11 14.46 -5.39 21.87
C PRO A 11 14.26 -5.60 23.38
N THR A 12 13.02 -5.87 23.81
CA THR A 12 12.71 -6.10 25.23
C THR A 12 13.38 -7.35 25.77
N TYR A 13 13.43 -8.44 25.01
CA TYR A 13 14.10 -9.68 25.42
C TYR A 13 15.63 -9.54 25.44
N LYS A 14 16.21 -8.80 24.49
CA LYS A 14 17.68 -8.59 24.43
C LYS A 14 18.23 -7.81 25.63
N THR A 15 17.44 -6.90 26.19
CA THR A 15 17.87 -5.99 27.26
C THR A 15 17.56 -6.53 28.66
N THR A 16 16.82 -7.64 28.77
CA THR A 16 16.33 -8.17 30.04
C THR A 16 17.22 -9.30 30.56
N SER A 17 17.63 -9.21 31.82
CA SER A 17 18.40 -10.28 32.47
C SER A 17 17.55 -11.54 32.69
N SER A 18 18.18 -12.71 32.74
CA SER A 18 17.49 -13.99 32.95
C SER A 18 16.65 -14.02 34.24
N SER A 19 17.17 -13.47 35.35
CA SER A 19 16.44 -13.39 36.63
C SER A 19 15.22 -12.47 36.56
N ARG A 20 15.33 -11.32 35.87
CA ARG A 20 14.20 -10.42 35.65
C ARG A 20 13.14 -11.06 34.75
N LEU A 21 13.56 -11.80 33.73
CA LEU A 21 12.66 -12.52 32.83
C LEU A 21 11.85 -13.60 33.57
N GLN A 22 12.48 -14.37 34.46
CA GLN A 22 11.78 -15.33 35.32
C GLN A 22 10.74 -14.65 36.21
N ALA A 23 11.07 -13.50 36.80
CA ALA A 23 10.12 -12.72 37.60
C ALA A 23 8.91 -12.24 36.76
N LEU A 24 9.14 -11.76 35.54
CA LEU A 24 8.10 -11.30 34.60
C LEU A 24 7.19 -12.42 34.09
N TYR A 25 7.67 -13.67 34.09
CA TYR A 25 6.90 -14.85 33.67
C TYR A 25 6.17 -15.53 34.83
N SER A 26 6.52 -15.18 36.07
CA SER A 26 5.88 -15.72 37.27
C SER A 26 4.46 -15.18 37.48
N ASN A 27 3.65 -15.90 38.28
CA ASN A 27 2.30 -15.46 38.66
C ASN A 27 2.30 -14.33 39.72
N ASN A 28 3.48 -13.89 40.18
CA ASN A 28 3.61 -12.96 41.29
C ASN A 28 3.21 -11.51 40.93
N ILE A 29 3.03 -11.20 39.65
CA ILE A 29 2.60 -9.88 39.17
C ILE A 29 1.28 -9.46 39.81
N SER A 30 0.35 -10.40 40.02
CA SER A 30 -0.94 -10.13 40.68
C SER A 30 -0.80 -9.63 42.12
N TRP A 31 0.12 -10.22 42.88
CA TRP A 31 0.38 -9.84 44.28
C TRP A 31 1.17 -8.52 44.37
N GLN A 32 2.11 -8.28 43.45
CA GLN A 32 2.90 -7.05 43.40
C GLN A 32 2.05 -5.79 43.31
N LYS A 33 0.85 -5.87 42.74
CA LYS A 33 -0.09 -4.74 42.66
C LYS A 33 -0.32 -4.05 44.01
N ASN A 34 -0.38 -4.81 45.10
CA ASN A 34 -0.61 -4.27 46.45
C ASN A 34 0.69 -4.11 47.27
N SER A 35 1.69 -4.96 47.02
CA SER A 35 2.89 -5.03 47.86
C SER A 35 4.07 -4.22 47.34
N ASP A 36 4.20 -4.06 46.02
CA ASP A 36 5.22 -3.23 45.36
C ASP A 36 4.63 -2.60 44.08
N PRO A 37 3.90 -1.48 44.21
CA PRO A 37 3.27 -0.82 43.07
C PRO A 37 4.27 -0.38 42.00
N ALA A 38 5.49 0.03 42.40
CA ALA A 38 6.52 0.48 41.47
C ALA A 38 7.03 -0.69 40.62
N GLY A 39 7.35 -1.82 41.24
CA GLY A 39 7.74 -3.05 40.55
C GLY A 39 6.62 -3.62 39.68
N PHE A 40 5.37 -3.51 40.11
CA PHE A 40 4.20 -3.86 39.31
C PHE A 40 4.13 -3.01 38.03
N HIS A 41 4.13 -1.68 38.16
CA HIS A 41 4.07 -0.79 37.00
C HIS A 41 5.25 -0.99 36.03
N ALA A 42 6.47 -1.21 36.54
CA ALA A 42 7.62 -1.53 35.70
C ALA A 42 7.46 -2.85 34.93
N SER A 43 6.76 -3.83 35.52
CA SER A 43 6.46 -5.11 34.88
C SER A 43 5.37 -4.97 33.81
N ILE A 44 4.32 -4.19 34.08
CA ILE A 44 3.27 -3.85 33.10
C ILE A 44 3.84 -3.09 31.90
N GLU A 45 4.70 -2.10 32.15
CA GLU A 45 5.35 -1.32 31.09
C GLU A 45 6.27 -2.18 30.21
N TRP A 46 7.00 -3.12 30.81
CA TRP A 46 7.81 -4.08 30.06
C TRP A 46 6.94 -4.96 29.15
N TRP A 47 5.82 -5.47 29.67
CA TRP A 47 4.89 -6.26 28.88
C TRP A 47 4.20 -5.45 27.78
N ARG A 48 3.83 -4.19 28.05
CA ARG A 48 3.28 -3.27 27.04
C ARG A 48 4.22 -3.16 25.84
N ARG A 49 5.49 -2.80 26.07
CA ARG A 49 6.50 -2.71 25.00
C ARG A 49 6.72 -4.04 24.30
N THR A 50 6.70 -5.13 25.06
CA THR A 50 6.84 -6.47 24.48
C THR A 50 5.69 -6.83 23.56
N PHE A 51 4.44 -6.48 23.89
CA PHE A 51 3.31 -6.67 22.98
C PHE A 51 3.39 -5.77 21.76
N GLU A 52 3.84 -4.51 21.91
CA GLU A 52 4.07 -3.60 20.79
C GLU A 52 5.07 -4.19 19.80
N ASP A 53 6.23 -4.63 20.29
CA ASP A 53 7.28 -5.24 19.47
C ASP A 53 6.82 -6.58 18.86
N PHE A 54 6.09 -7.39 19.62
CA PHE A 54 5.56 -8.69 19.18
C PHE A 54 4.53 -8.55 18.05
N VAL A 55 3.63 -7.57 18.15
CA VAL A 55 2.62 -7.28 17.12
C VAL A 55 3.27 -6.61 15.90
N ALA A 56 4.16 -5.64 16.10
CA ALA A 56 4.84 -4.94 15.01
C ALA A 56 5.78 -5.84 14.18
N SER A 57 6.50 -6.75 14.84
CA SER A 57 7.36 -7.75 14.17
C SER A 57 6.57 -8.83 13.44
N GLY A 58 5.29 -9.01 13.79
CA GLY A 58 4.41 -9.92 13.09
C GLY A 58 4.58 -11.38 13.43
N ILE A 59 5.13 -11.68 14.60
CA ILE A 59 5.35 -13.03 15.12
C ILE A 59 4.02 -13.77 15.35
N GLN A 60 2.92 -13.03 15.43
CA GLN A 60 1.56 -13.59 15.53
C GLN A 60 1.26 -14.54 14.37
N THR A 61 1.22 -15.84 14.68
CA THR A 61 1.04 -16.92 13.70
C THR A 61 -0.38 -17.03 13.14
N ASN A 62 -1.37 -16.44 13.83
CA ASN A 62 -2.79 -16.68 13.54
C ASN A 62 -3.43 -15.59 12.67
N ILE A 63 -2.87 -14.37 12.67
CA ILE A 63 -3.46 -13.20 12.00
C ILE A 63 -2.34 -12.33 11.42
N PRO A 64 -2.39 -11.93 10.13
CA PRO A 64 -1.41 -11.04 9.51
C PRO A 64 -1.65 -9.57 9.90
N SER A 65 -1.98 -9.30 11.17
CA SER A 65 -2.19 -7.95 11.70
C SER A 65 -0.90 -7.43 12.31
N ARG A 66 -0.76 -6.11 12.29
CA ARG A 66 0.38 -5.37 12.84
C ARG A 66 -0.06 -4.23 13.76
N LEU A 67 -1.37 -4.03 13.92
CA LEU A 67 -1.95 -3.05 14.86
C LEU A 67 -2.84 -3.72 15.92
N VAL A 68 -3.24 -4.99 15.72
CA VAL A 68 -4.17 -5.70 16.59
C VAL A 68 -3.48 -6.88 17.26
N LEU A 69 -3.46 -6.85 18.60
CA LEU A 69 -3.07 -7.96 19.44
C LEU A 69 -4.20 -9.00 19.52
N ASN A 70 -3.94 -10.23 19.08
CA ASN A 70 -4.82 -11.36 19.33
C ASN A 70 -4.41 -12.06 20.63
N SER A 71 -5.22 -11.85 21.67
CA SER A 71 -5.10 -12.52 22.95
C SER A 71 -6.01 -13.76 22.95
N SER A 72 -5.52 -14.87 22.41
CA SER A 72 -6.16 -16.18 22.48
C SER A 72 -5.35 -17.09 23.39
N ALA A 73 -5.87 -18.26 23.80
CA ALA A 73 -5.12 -19.21 24.63
C ALA A 73 -3.71 -19.55 24.08
N ARG A 74 -3.51 -19.42 22.77
CA ARG A 74 -2.23 -19.63 22.07
C ARG A 74 -1.20 -18.53 22.28
N ILE A 75 -1.58 -17.33 22.72
CA ILE A 75 -0.62 -16.25 22.98
C ILE A 75 0.39 -16.64 24.07
N SER A 76 -0.05 -17.42 25.06
CA SER A 76 0.83 -17.97 26.10
C SER A 76 1.88 -18.95 25.54
N GLU A 77 1.55 -19.67 24.47
CA GLU A 77 2.48 -20.56 23.76
C GLU A 77 3.43 -19.77 22.87
N ASN A 78 2.90 -18.77 22.14
CA ASN A 78 3.71 -17.91 21.26
C ASN A 78 4.75 -17.08 22.02
N LEU A 79 4.48 -16.80 23.31
CA LEU A 79 5.37 -16.09 24.22
C LEU A 79 6.19 -17.05 25.10
N ARG A 80 6.19 -18.35 24.81
CA ARG A 80 7.00 -19.29 25.59
C ARG A 80 8.48 -19.08 25.32
N VAL A 81 9.27 -19.07 26.38
CA VAL A 81 10.74 -19.03 26.31
C VAL A 81 11.32 -20.33 26.85
N GLU A 82 12.21 -20.96 26.09
CA GLU A 82 12.91 -22.17 26.54
C GLU A 82 13.73 -21.88 27.81
N GLY A 83 13.58 -22.74 28.83
CA GLY A 83 14.23 -22.56 30.14
C GLY A 83 13.50 -21.65 31.14
N VAL A 84 12.56 -20.81 30.71
CA VAL A 84 11.73 -19.96 31.60
C VAL A 84 10.29 -20.45 31.67
N GLY A 85 9.75 -20.96 30.56
CA GLY A 85 8.38 -21.48 30.47
C GLY A 85 7.39 -20.48 29.89
N LYS A 86 6.10 -20.65 30.23
CA LYS A 86 4.99 -19.81 29.76
C LYS A 86 4.72 -18.68 30.74
N PRO A 87 4.29 -17.50 30.27
CA PRO A 87 3.94 -16.40 31.17
C PRO A 87 2.64 -16.70 31.93
N ALA A 88 2.72 -16.87 33.25
CA ALA A 88 1.58 -17.21 34.09
C ALA A 88 0.74 -15.99 34.49
N GLY A 89 1.35 -14.82 34.67
CA GLY A 89 0.67 -13.58 35.07
C GLY A 89 0.01 -12.78 33.96
N LEU A 90 -0.13 -13.36 32.75
CA LEU A 90 -0.54 -12.64 31.54
C LEU A 90 -1.94 -12.03 31.63
N SER A 91 -2.87 -12.72 32.30
CA SER A 91 -4.24 -12.25 32.52
C SER A 91 -4.26 -10.92 33.29
N THR A 92 -3.50 -10.83 34.39
CA THR A 92 -3.37 -9.60 35.18
C THR A 92 -2.78 -8.47 34.34
N VAL A 93 -1.74 -8.76 33.56
CA VAL A 93 -1.10 -7.78 32.70
C VAL A 93 -2.08 -7.23 31.67
N ILE A 94 -2.78 -8.09 30.94
CA ILE A 94 -3.70 -7.68 29.89
C ILE A 94 -4.89 -6.92 30.48
N THR A 95 -5.45 -7.37 31.61
CA THR A 95 -6.51 -6.63 32.32
C THR A 95 -6.05 -5.23 32.72
N GLU A 96 -4.84 -5.07 33.25
CA GLU A 96 -4.31 -3.75 33.61
C GLU A 96 -4.03 -2.86 32.39
N LEU A 97 -3.70 -3.44 31.23
CA LEU A 97 -3.50 -2.68 29.99
C LEU A 97 -4.82 -2.26 29.31
N ILE A 98 -5.91 -2.99 29.57
CA ILE A 98 -7.27 -2.65 29.10
C ILE A 98 -7.93 -1.64 30.04
N GLU A 99 -7.76 -1.84 31.35
CA GLU A 99 -8.34 -1.01 32.40
C GLU A 99 -7.24 -0.62 33.39
N PRO A 100 -6.45 0.43 33.06
CA PRO A 100 -5.41 0.91 33.96
C PRO A 100 -6.01 1.38 35.28
N SER A 101 -5.40 0.97 36.39
CA SER A 101 -5.83 1.36 37.75
C SER A 101 -5.75 2.88 37.97
N ASN A 102 -4.95 3.58 37.15
CA ASN A 102 -4.89 5.03 37.11
C ASN A 102 -5.84 5.58 36.05
N SER A 103 -6.95 6.19 36.48
CA SER A 103 -7.98 6.75 35.60
C SER A 103 -7.51 7.91 34.71
N LYS A 104 -6.29 8.44 34.92
CA LYS A 104 -5.71 9.53 34.13
C LYS A 104 -4.97 9.05 32.87
N THR A 105 -4.64 7.77 32.77
CA THR A 105 -3.91 7.22 31.61
C THR A 105 -4.88 6.54 30.64
N PRO A 106 -4.77 6.78 29.32
CA PRO A 106 -5.55 6.03 28.35
C PRO A 106 -5.17 4.55 28.37
N PRO A 107 -6.12 3.65 28.07
CA PRO A 107 -5.82 2.23 27.98
C PRO A 107 -4.86 1.96 26.81
N ALA A 108 -3.84 1.15 27.05
CA ALA A 108 -2.87 0.78 26.02
C ALA A 108 -3.45 -0.25 25.03
N LEU A 109 -4.41 -1.06 25.50
CA LEU A 109 -5.12 -2.06 24.71
C LEU A 109 -6.61 -1.74 24.70
N ILE A 110 -7.20 -1.59 23.51
CA ILE A 110 -8.63 -1.30 23.36
C ILE A 110 -9.29 -2.46 22.61
N PRO A 111 -10.36 -3.08 23.14
CA PRO A 111 -11.07 -4.14 22.41
C PRO A 111 -11.50 -3.66 21.03
N VAL A 112 -11.22 -4.42 19.97
CA VAL A 112 -11.52 -4.01 18.57
C VAL A 112 -13.02 -3.74 18.38
N SER A 113 -13.88 -4.57 18.97
CA SER A 113 -15.34 -4.41 18.93
C SER A 113 -15.77 -3.07 19.53
N ALA A 114 -15.27 -2.75 20.72
CA ALA A 114 -15.53 -1.47 21.37
C ALA A 114 -14.99 -0.33 20.49
N PHE A 115 -13.70 -0.39 20.11
CA PHE A 115 -13.03 0.63 19.33
C PHE A 115 -13.81 1.00 18.05
N LEU A 116 -14.29 0.02 17.30
CA LEU A 116 -15.03 0.27 16.05
C LEU A 116 -16.46 0.79 16.29
N SER A 117 -17.10 0.41 17.40
CA SER A 117 -18.46 0.85 17.75
C SER A 117 -18.54 2.25 18.36
N LEU A 118 -17.44 2.77 18.93
CA LEU A 118 -17.46 4.07 19.61
C LEU A 118 -17.72 5.22 18.62
N PRO A 119 -18.77 6.03 18.83
CA PRO A 119 -19.08 7.17 17.96
C PRO A 119 -18.18 8.37 18.21
N GLN A 120 -17.71 8.57 19.45
CA GLN A 120 -16.86 9.69 19.85
C GLN A 120 -15.39 9.28 19.94
N SER A 121 -14.50 10.27 19.86
CA SER A 121 -13.06 10.05 20.01
C SER A 121 -12.72 9.38 21.34
N ILE A 122 -11.72 8.50 21.31
CA ILE A 122 -11.20 7.79 22.48
C ILE A 122 -10.59 8.71 23.55
N TYR A 123 -10.21 9.94 23.16
CA TYR A 123 -9.58 10.92 24.05
C TYR A 123 -10.57 11.90 24.70
N ALA A 124 -11.78 12.03 24.15
CA ALA A 124 -12.77 13.00 24.63
C ALA A 124 -13.33 12.64 26.01
N SER A 125 -13.47 11.34 26.30
CA SER A 125 -13.81 10.85 27.64
C SER A 125 -13.38 9.40 27.79
N HIS A 126 -12.28 9.16 28.52
CA HIS A 126 -11.83 7.81 28.85
C HIS A 126 -12.89 7.00 29.60
N SER A 127 -13.82 7.68 30.30
CA SER A 127 -14.97 7.06 30.96
C SER A 127 -15.89 6.30 29.99
N LEU A 128 -16.00 6.74 28.73
CA LEU A 128 -16.83 6.07 27.72
C LEU A 128 -16.25 4.73 27.26
N LEU A 129 -14.94 4.53 27.38
CA LEU A 129 -14.30 3.24 27.10
C LEU A 129 -14.66 2.19 28.17
N TYR A 130 -14.86 2.63 29.42
CA TYR A 130 -15.23 1.78 30.56
C TYR A 130 -16.76 1.66 30.77
N ALA A 131 -17.54 2.63 30.28
CA ALA A 131 -19.00 2.68 30.42
C ALA A 131 -19.75 1.78 29.41
N LEU A 132 -19.07 1.20 28.41
CA LEU A 132 -19.68 0.19 27.55
C LEU A 132 -19.76 -1.14 28.30
N PRO A 133 -20.97 -1.67 28.56
CA PRO A 133 -21.11 -2.99 29.18
C PRO A 133 -20.53 -4.06 28.24
N SER A 134 -19.33 -4.54 28.55
CA SER A 134 -18.78 -5.84 28.14
C SER A 134 -19.20 -6.36 26.74
N LEU A 135 -18.71 -5.73 25.66
CA LEU A 135 -18.58 -6.41 24.34
C LEU A 135 -17.32 -7.30 24.26
N VAL A 136 -16.81 -7.74 25.41
CA VAL A 136 -15.93 -8.91 25.57
C VAL A 136 -16.76 -10.20 25.73
N ALA A 137 -18.07 -10.08 26.00
CA ALA A 137 -18.99 -11.22 26.08
C ALA A 137 -19.69 -11.58 24.75
N SER A 138 -19.54 -10.79 23.69
CA SER A 138 -20.32 -10.95 22.44
C SER A 138 -19.76 -11.99 21.45
N TYR A 139 -18.65 -12.67 21.76
CA TYR A 139 -18.29 -13.93 21.09
C TYR A 139 -19.15 -15.13 21.56
N LEU A 140 -20.21 -14.87 22.34
CA LEU A 140 -21.29 -15.80 22.66
C LEU A 140 -22.60 -15.46 21.94
N ILE A 141 -22.56 -14.95 20.70
CA ILE A 141 -23.72 -15.04 19.79
C ILE A 141 -23.60 -16.33 18.97
N ALA A 142 -23.52 -17.45 19.66
CA ALA A 142 -24.03 -18.72 19.17
C ALA A 142 -25.32 -18.98 19.96
N LYS A 143 -26.46 -18.88 19.28
CA LYS A 143 -27.81 -19.02 19.87
C LYS A 143 -28.06 -20.47 20.37
N PRO A 144 -29.28 -20.75 20.87
CA PRO A 144 -29.64 -21.22 22.20
C PRO A 144 -29.52 -22.76 22.37
N PHE A 145 -28.34 -23.35 22.10
CA PHE A 145 -28.15 -24.80 22.19
C PHE A 145 -27.46 -25.29 23.47
N TRP A 146 -27.06 -24.39 24.37
CA TRP A 146 -26.38 -24.79 25.61
C TRP A 146 -27.29 -25.44 26.66
N TRP A 147 -28.58 -25.14 26.67
CA TRP A 147 -29.52 -25.79 27.60
C TRP A 147 -29.75 -27.27 27.25
N ALA A 148 -29.58 -27.67 25.98
CA ALA A 148 -29.69 -29.06 25.54
C ALA A 148 -28.45 -29.92 25.83
N LEU A 149 -27.33 -29.30 26.21
CA LEU A 149 -26.09 -30.00 26.59
C LEU A 149 -25.91 -30.09 28.13
N GLY A 150 -26.95 -29.75 28.90
CA GLY A 150 -26.97 -29.86 30.36
C GLY A 150 -27.43 -31.22 30.91
N GLN A 151 -27.70 -32.21 30.05
CA GLN A 151 -28.09 -33.56 30.48
C GLN A 151 -27.06 -34.66 30.18
N ILE A 152 -25.91 -34.32 29.59
CA ILE A 152 -24.80 -35.28 29.43
C ILE A 152 -23.79 -34.97 30.52
N GLY A 153 -23.81 -35.82 31.56
CA GLY A 153 -22.94 -35.72 32.72
C GLY A 153 -21.47 -35.71 32.34
N VAL A 154 -20.84 -34.55 32.49
CA VAL A 154 -19.39 -34.37 32.49
C VAL A 154 -19.04 -33.45 33.66
N ASP A 155 -18.96 -34.06 34.83
CA ASP A 155 -18.85 -33.46 36.17
C ASP A 155 -17.45 -32.83 36.45
N GLY A 156 -16.83 -32.21 35.45
CA GLY A 156 -15.45 -31.70 35.59
C GLY A 156 -14.96 -30.68 34.57
N LEU A 157 -15.79 -30.21 33.63
CA LEU A 157 -15.34 -29.29 32.56
C LEU A 157 -15.89 -27.85 32.63
N PHE A 158 -16.71 -27.51 33.63
CA PHE A 158 -17.32 -26.17 33.72
C PHE A 158 -17.06 -25.44 35.05
N ALA A 159 -16.09 -25.90 35.84
CA ALA A 159 -15.65 -25.25 37.08
C ALA A 159 -14.45 -24.29 36.87
N SER A 160 -14.42 -23.53 35.77
CA SER A 160 -13.46 -22.43 35.59
C SER A 160 -14.19 -21.08 35.59
N ASN A 161 -13.92 -20.31 36.64
CA ASN A 161 -14.48 -19.00 36.94
C ASN A 161 -14.64 -18.08 35.71
N ALA A 162 -15.79 -17.41 35.60
CA ALA A 162 -16.09 -16.38 34.60
C ALA A 162 -15.11 -15.17 34.57
N GLY A 163 -14.13 -15.11 35.49
CA GLY A 163 -13.02 -14.16 35.45
C GLY A 163 -11.90 -14.53 34.46
N ASP A 164 -11.71 -15.82 34.16
CA ASP A 164 -10.56 -16.31 33.37
C ASP A 164 -10.71 -16.11 31.85
N LEU A 165 -11.93 -15.81 31.38
CA LEU A 165 -12.24 -15.50 29.99
C LEU A 165 -12.19 -13.99 29.65
N LYS A 166 -12.03 -13.09 30.64
CA LYS A 166 -12.14 -11.63 30.42
C LYS A 166 -11.01 -11.01 29.58
N TRP A 167 -9.86 -11.66 29.48
CA TRP A 167 -8.68 -11.14 28.78
C TRP A 167 -8.49 -11.76 27.38
N HIS A 168 -9.41 -12.65 26.98
CA HIS A 168 -9.41 -13.26 25.65
C HIS A 168 -10.14 -12.35 24.66
N GLY A 169 -9.50 -12.05 23.53
CA GLY A 169 -10.08 -11.17 22.52
C GLY A 169 -9.06 -10.56 21.56
N GLU A 170 -9.56 -9.69 20.69
CA GLU A 170 -8.75 -8.88 19.80
C GLU A 170 -8.67 -7.44 20.34
N TYR A 171 -7.46 -6.92 20.45
CA TYR A 171 -7.19 -5.63 21.05
C TYR A 171 -6.36 -4.76 20.11
N VAL A 172 -6.81 -3.54 19.87
CA VAL A 172 -6.03 -2.50 19.19
C VAL A 172 -4.92 -2.02 20.12
N VAL A 173 -3.68 -2.03 19.63
CA VAL A 173 -2.52 -1.49 20.35
C VAL A 173 -2.41 0.00 20.05
N LEU A 174 -2.75 0.84 21.02
CA LEU A 174 -2.94 2.28 20.82
C LEU A 174 -1.68 2.98 20.30
N SER A 175 -0.52 2.68 20.89
CA SER A 175 0.77 3.28 20.51
C SER A 175 1.18 2.96 19.06
N LEU A 176 0.94 1.73 18.62
CA LEU A 176 1.21 1.31 17.23
C LEU A 176 0.28 2.03 16.27
N LEU A 177 -1.00 2.18 16.64
CA LEU A 177 -2.00 2.90 15.87
C LEU A 177 -1.66 4.38 15.72
N GLU A 178 -1.31 5.06 16.81
CA GLU A 178 -0.88 6.46 16.83
C GLU A 178 0.33 6.67 15.93
N ARG A 179 1.36 5.83 16.08
CA ARG A 179 2.57 5.88 15.26
C ARG A 179 2.29 5.62 13.78
N ALA A 180 1.42 4.67 13.46
CA ALA A 180 1.01 4.40 12.09
C ALA A 180 0.26 5.60 11.48
N ALA A 181 -0.65 6.22 12.25
CA ALA A 181 -1.39 7.39 11.81
C ALA A 181 -0.49 8.60 11.52
N GLU A 182 0.52 8.84 12.36
CA GLU A 182 1.51 9.90 12.14
C GLU A 182 2.33 9.68 10.88
N LYS A 183 2.75 8.44 10.63
CA LYS A 183 3.45 8.07 9.39
C LYS A 183 2.57 8.25 8.15
N VAL A 184 1.30 7.84 8.21
CA VAL A 184 0.35 8.05 7.12
C VAL A 184 0.22 9.54 6.80
N LEU A 185 0.12 10.38 7.83
CA LEU A 185 0.03 11.82 7.64
C LEU A 185 1.32 12.40 7.05
N ALA A 186 2.49 11.91 7.47
CA ALA A 186 3.78 12.33 6.90
C ALA A 186 3.92 11.91 5.43
N GLU A 187 3.56 10.67 5.09
CA GLU A 187 3.59 10.18 3.71
C GLU A 187 2.59 10.90 2.80
N GLN A 188 1.37 11.17 3.29
CA GLN A 188 0.39 11.92 2.51
C GLN A 188 0.87 13.35 2.23
N LYS A 189 1.51 14.00 3.21
CA LYS A 189 2.10 15.32 3.00
C LYS A 189 3.24 15.30 1.98
N ALA A 190 4.04 14.23 1.95
CA ALA A 190 5.11 14.06 0.97
C ALA A 190 4.57 13.81 -0.46
N LYS A 191 3.40 13.19 -0.60
CA LYS A 191 2.75 12.88 -1.87
C LYS A 191 1.95 14.02 -2.48
N ALA A 192 1.75 15.16 -1.79
CA ALA A 192 0.80 16.19 -2.19
C ALA A 192 1.17 16.88 -3.53
N GLY A 193 0.79 16.25 -4.65
CA GLY A 193 0.95 16.74 -6.03
C GLY A 193 -0.33 17.33 -6.61
N GLY A 194 -1.51 16.93 -6.13
CA GLY A 194 -2.80 17.51 -6.53
C GLY A 194 -4.01 17.07 -5.69
N PRO A 195 -5.21 17.65 -5.93
CA PRO A 195 -6.44 17.35 -5.18
C PRO A 195 -6.88 15.87 -5.24
N SER A 196 -6.53 15.18 -6.33
CA SER A 196 -6.83 13.76 -6.55
C SER A 196 -5.96 12.81 -5.74
N ASP A 197 -4.78 13.25 -5.28
CA ASP A 197 -3.87 12.48 -4.42
C ASP A 197 -4.41 12.30 -3.00
N GLY A 198 -5.39 13.11 -2.62
CA GLY A 198 -6.14 12.96 -1.37
C GLY A 198 -7.22 11.89 -1.42
N ILE A 199 -7.51 11.29 -2.58
CA ILE A 199 -8.67 10.41 -2.78
C ILE A 199 -8.23 8.97 -3.03
N TYR A 200 -8.74 8.07 -2.19
CA TYR A 200 -8.38 6.66 -2.17
C TYR A 200 -9.62 5.76 -2.07
N SER A 201 -9.52 4.57 -2.67
CA SER A 201 -10.36 3.44 -2.29
C SER A 201 -9.76 2.76 -1.06
N VAL A 202 -10.55 1.94 -0.35
CA VAL A 202 -10.04 1.13 0.78
C VAL A 202 -8.85 0.26 0.36
N GLU A 203 -8.90 -0.34 -0.83
CA GLU A 203 -7.81 -1.16 -1.35
C GLU A 203 -6.57 -0.34 -1.74
N GLY A 204 -6.77 0.83 -2.35
CA GLY A 204 -5.70 1.77 -2.67
C GLY A 204 -4.99 2.23 -1.41
N PHE A 205 -5.74 2.65 -0.39
CA PHE A 205 -5.21 3.03 0.92
C PHE A 205 -4.37 1.92 1.56
N ARG A 206 -4.86 0.67 1.49
CA ARG A 206 -4.16 -0.51 2.02
C ARG A 206 -2.82 -0.77 1.34
N ARG A 207 -2.72 -0.49 0.04
CA ARG A 207 -1.49 -0.70 -0.74
C ARG A 207 -0.51 0.45 -0.48
N ASP A 208 -0.99 1.67 -0.58
CA ASP A 208 -0.18 2.89 -0.52
C ASP A 208 0.41 3.15 0.86
N PHE A 209 -0.32 2.79 1.93
CA PHE A 209 0.10 3.02 3.30
C PHE A 209 0.52 1.74 4.04
N ALA A 210 0.76 0.64 3.31
CA ALA A 210 1.25 -0.60 3.92
C ALA A 210 2.60 -0.37 4.66
N ALA A 211 3.49 0.39 4.01
CA ALA A 211 4.82 0.77 4.52
C ALA A 211 4.79 1.51 5.86
N CYS A 212 3.72 2.27 6.14
CA CYS A 212 3.56 3.02 7.37
C CYS A 212 3.47 2.09 8.60
N ILE A 213 2.94 0.88 8.43
CA ILE A 213 2.78 -0.08 9.52
C ILE A 213 3.97 -1.05 9.57
N ASN A 214 4.42 -1.54 8.41
CA ASN A 214 5.63 -2.37 8.27
C ASN A 214 6.09 -2.47 6.81
N GLU A 215 7.21 -3.13 6.54
CA GLU A 215 7.72 -3.40 5.18
C GLU A 215 6.87 -4.42 4.38
N ALA A 216 5.63 -4.71 4.79
CA ALA A 216 4.77 -5.59 4.02
C ALA A 216 4.23 -4.88 2.77
N HIS A 217 3.98 -5.67 1.73
CA HIS A 217 3.50 -5.17 0.45
C HIS A 217 2.03 -4.72 0.48
N VAL A 218 1.22 -5.24 1.42
CA VAL A 218 -0.22 -4.90 1.56
C VAL A 218 -0.65 -4.95 3.02
N MET A 219 -1.36 -3.91 3.47
CA MET A 219 -1.97 -3.85 4.80
C MET A 219 -3.13 -4.85 4.96
N SER A 220 -3.25 -5.46 6.13
CA SER A 220 -4.41 -6.32 6.48
C SER A 220 -5.72 -5.52 6.47
N GLU A 221 -6.83 -6.15 6.06
CA GLU A 221 -8.15 -5.50 6.07
C GLU A 221 -8.56 -5.05 7.47
N ARG A 222 -8.20 -5.82 8.52
CA ARG A 222 -8.47 -5.44 9.91
C ARG A 222 -7.72 -4.18 10.32
N ASP A 223 -6.42 -4.14 10.00
CA ASP A 223 -5.56 -2.98 10.31
C ASP A 223 -6.06 -1.73 9.60
N ALA A 224 -6.46 -1.89 8.34
CA ALA A 224 -7.04 -0.80 7.55
C ALA A 224 -8.32 -0.25 8.19
N LYS A 225 -9.27 -1.11 8.57
CA LYS A 225 -10.52 -0.68 9.22
C LYS A 225 -10.26 0.09 10.51
N VAL A 226 -9.36 -0.42 11.36
CA VAL A 226 -9.00 0.24 12.63
C VAL A 226 -8.30 1.58 12.37
N LEU A 227 -7.32 1.61 11.45
CA LEU A 227 -6.57 2.81 11.12
C LEU A 227 -7.45 3.88 10.49
N ILE A 228 -8.27 3.53 9.50
CA ILE A 228 -9.22 4.45 8.86
C ILE A 228 -10.18 5.04 9.91
N LYS A 229 -10.74 4.20 10.79
CA LYS A 229 -11.64 4.68 11.85
C LYS A 229 -10.96 5.68 12.78
N PHE A 230 -9.70 5.43 13.13
CA PHE A 230 -8.90 6.33 13.95
C PHE A 230 -8.61 7.66 13.26
N LEU A 231 -8.21 7.62 11.98
CA LEU A 231 -7.90 8.83 11.20
C LEU A 231 -9.14 9.73 11.01
N GLU A 232 -10.31 9.11 10.80
CA GLU A 232 -11.60 9.81 10.68
C GLU A 232 -12.05 10.38 12.03
N ARG A 233 -12.21 9.51 13.05
CA ARG A 233 -12.87 9.88 14.30
C ARG A 233 -11.98 10.66 15.26
N ASP A 234 -10.72 10.25 15.39
CA ASP A 234 -9.81 10.73 16.45
C ASP A 234 -8.88 11.83 15.95
N LYS A 235 -8.36 11.70 14.73
CA LYS A 235 -7.46 12.71 14.14
C LYS A 235 -8.21 13.76 13.32
N ASN A 236 -9.40 13.43 12.83
CA ASN A 236 -10.20 14.26 11.92
C ASN A 236 -9.34 14.79 10.77
N ILE A 237 -8.70 13.86 10.05
CA ILE A 237 -7.85 14.16 8.88
C ILE A 237 -8.35 13.49 7.60
N ILE A 238 -9.35 12.62 7.70
CA ILE A 238 -10.00 11.99 6.57
C ILE A 238 -11.52 12.02 6.76
N THR A 239 -12.24 11.99 5.65
CA THR A 239 -13.66 11.71 5.57
C THR A 239 -13.85 10.38 4.85
N VAL A 240 -14.74 9.53 5.35
CA VAL A 240 -15.05 8.24 4.73
C VAL A 240 -16.51 8.19 4.32
N ASP A 241 -16.78 7.80 3.08
CA ASP A 241 -18.13 7.47 2.62
C ASP A 241 -18.12 6.16 1.85
N LYS A 242 -18.74 5.14 2.45
CA LYS A 242 -18.76 3.74 1.97
C LYS A 242 -17.36 3.19 1.74
N GLU A 243 -16.85 3.30 0.52
CA GLU A 243 -15.55 2.77 0.08
C GLU A 243 -14.56 3.87 -0.33
N VAL A 244 -14.98 5.14 -0.27
CA VAL A 244 -14.18 6.30 -0.66
C VAL A 244 -13.61 6.95 0.58
N ILE A 245 -12.30 7.18 0.56
CA ILE A 245 -11.55 7.85 1.61
C ILE A 245 -10.98 9.14 1.00
N LYS A 246 -11.28 10.27 1.63
CA LYS A 246 -10.78 11.59 1.23
C LYS A 246 -9.97 12.19 2.37
N PHE A 247 -8.72 12.53 2.12
CA PHE A 247 -7.92 13.35 3.04
C PHE A 247 -8.42 14.78 3.01
N ILE A 248 -8.60 15.35 4.19
CA ILE A 248 -9.06 16.73 4.33
C ILE A 248 -7.87 17.64 4.61
N ASP A 249 -7.88 18.80 3.97
CA ASP A 249 -7.04 19.90 4.37
C ASP A 249 -7.74 20.66 5.50
N LYS A 250 -7.05 20.78 6.65
CA LYS A 250 -7.59 21.46 7.82
C LYS A 250 -7.66 22.98 7.62
N ASP A 251 -6.88 23.51 6.68
CA ASP A 251 -6.86 24.92 6.34
C ASP A 251 -7.98 25.27 5.33
N ALA A 252 -8.62 24.26 4.72
CA ALA A 252 -9.74 24.43 3.81
C ALA A 252 -11.09 24.55 4.53
N THR A 253 -12.11 25.09 3.84
CA THR A 253 -13.44 25.30 4.42
C THR A 253 -14.12 23.96 4.76
N PRO A 254 -14.93 23.89 5.84
CA PRO A 254 -15.58 22.64 6.25
C PRO A 254 -16.50 21.98 5.20
N GLU A 255 -16.94 22.75 4.21
CA GLU A 255 -17.77 22.26 3.10
C GLU A 255 -16.97 21.37 2.13
N THR A 256 -15.67 21.66 1.96
CA THR A 256 -14.75 20.89 1.08
C THR A 256 -14.39 19.51 1.66
N TRP A 257 -14.59 19.32 2.97
CA TRP A 257 -14.32 18.05 3.66
C TRP A 257 -15.29 16.94 3.25
N ARG A 258 -16.43 17.30 2.67
CA ARG A 258 -17.42 16.31 2.20
C ARG A 258 -16.96 15.66 0.90
N ILE A 259 -17.31 14.38 0.76
CA ILE A 259 -17.09 13.62 -0.47
C ILE A 259 -18.19 13.99 -1.48
N THR A 260 -17.75 14.56 -2.59
CA THR A 260 -18.62 15.03 -3.69
C THR A 260 -18.81 13.97 -4.77
N ALA A 261 -19.69 14.22 -5.75
CA ALA A 261 -19.81 13.37 -6.93
C ALA A 261 -18.53 13.39 -7.78
N VAL A 262 -17.83 14.54 -7.82
CA VAL A 262 -16.56 14.69 -8.54
C VAL A 262 -15.50 13.80 -7.92
N ASP A 263 -15.40 13.76 -6.58
CA ASP A 263 -14.42 12.91 -5.87
C ASP A 263 -14.61 11.42 -6.21
N ARG A 264 -15.87 10.97 -6.33
CA ARG A 264 -16.19 9.58 -6.72
C ARG A 264 -15.79 9.31 -8.17
N GLY A 265 -16.09 10.24 -9.08
CA GLY A 265 -15.69 10.13 -10.49
C GLY A 265 -14.17 10.10 -10.68
N VAL A 266 -13.42 10.90 -9.90
CA VAL A 266 -11.95 10.86 -9.89
C VAL A 266 -11.44 9.50 -9.43
N LEU A 267 -12.02 8.93 -8.37
CA LEU A 267 -11.62 7.60 -7.90
C LEU A 267 -11.92 6.49 -8.92
N GLU A 268 -13.08 6.56 -9.57
CA GLU A 268 -13.44 5.63 -10.65
C GLU A 268 -12.47 5.73 -11.83
N LEU A 269 -12.09 6.97 -12.20
CA LEU A 269 -11.11 7.23 -13.26
C LEU A 269 -9.73 6.66 -12.90
N LYS A 270 -9.24 6.90 -11.67
CA LYS A 270 -7.97 6.33 -11.17
C LYS A 270 -8.00 4.79 -11.19
N SER A 271 -9.14 4.20 -10.80
CA SER A 271 -9.33 2.75 -10.82
C SER A 271 -9.32 2.20 -12.25
N ALA A 272 -9.96 2.88 -13.19
CA ALA A 272 -9.95 2.53 -14.61
C ALA A 272 -8.54 2.62 -15.21
N VAL A 273 -7.77 3.67 -14.89
CA VAL A 273 -6.36 3.83 -15.30
C VAL A 273 -5.51 2.68 -14.78
N THR A 274 -5.63 2.34 -13.49
CA THR A 274 -4.90 1.21 -12.88
C THR A 274 -5.25 -0.13 -13.57
N ASN A 275 -6.53 -0.33 -13.87
CA ASN A 275 -7.00 -1.54 -14.55
C ASN A 275 -6.49 -1.63 -16.00
N LEU A 276 -6.39 -0.50 -16.71
CA LEU A 276 -5.82 -0.46 -18.06
C LEU A 276 -4.32 -0.79 -18.04
N HIS A 277 -3.55 -0.24 -17.09
CA HIS A 277 -2.15 -0.59 -16.91
C HIS A 277 -1.94 -2.10 -16.72
N ASN A 278 -2.71 -2.72 -15.83
CA ASN A 278 -2.65 -4.17 -15.59
C ASN A 278 -3.00 -4.99 -16.85
N GLN A 279 -4.00 -4.54 -17.62
CA GLN A 279 -4.38 -5.18 -18.88
C GLN A 279 -3.29 -5.04 -19.95
N ILE A 280 -2.66 -3.86 -20.05
CA ILE A 280 -1.56 -3.58 -20.97
C ILE A 280 -0.37 -4.49 -20.66
N GLU A 281 0.04 -4.60 -19.39
CA GLU A 281 1.14 -5.48 -18.98
C GLU A 281 0.83 -6.95 -19.30
N ALA A 282 -0.40 -7.40 -19.03
CA ALA A 282 -0.83 -8.75 -19.36
C ALA A 282 -0.87 -9.03 -20.88
N LEU A 283 -1.25 -8.03 -21.69
CA LEU A 283 -1.25 -8.12 -23.15
C LEU A 283 0.18 -8.19 -23.71
N GLN A 284 1.09 -7.36 -23.19
CA GLN A 284 2.51 -7.38 -23.57
C GLN A 284 3.13 -8.76 -23.32
N LYS A 285 2.94 -9.33 -22.12
CA LYS A 285 3.39 -10.70 -21.80
C LYS A 285 2.85 -11.76 -22.77
N LYS A 286 1.60 -11.63 -23.22
CA LYS A 286 1.01 -12.54 -24.21
C LYS A 286 1.59 -12.35 -25.60
N ILE A 287 1.86 -11.10 -26.01
CA ILE A 287 2.53 -10.78 -27.28
C ILE A 287 3.93 -11.39 -27.32
N ASP A 288 4.69 -11.27 -26.22
CA ASP A 288 6.03 -11.85 -26.09
C ASP A 288 5.98 -13.38 -26.20
N LEU A 289 5.03 -14.02 -25.50
CA LEU A 289 4.83 -15.46 -25.56
C LEU A 289 4.45 -15.93 -26.98
N SER A 290 3.56 -15.22 -27.67
CA SER A 290 3.18 -15.54 -29.06
C SER A 290 4.36 -15.37 -30.01
N THR A 291 5.20 -14.35 -29.79
CA THR A 291 6.45 -14.14 -30.55
C THR A 291 7.42 -15.30 -30.35
N GLN A 292 7.63 -15.72 -29.11
CA GLN A 292 8.49 -16.87 -28.79
C GLN A 292 7.97 -18.16 -29.46
N LYS A 293 6.66 -18.43 -29.38
CA LYS A 293 6.05 -19.61 -30.00
C LYS A 293 6.11 -19.59 -31.53
N ALA A 294 5.97 -18.42 -32.14
CA ALA A 294 6.13 -18.26 -33.59
C ALA A 294 7.56 -18.59 -34.03
N ALA A 295 8.57 -18.06 -33.31
CA ALA A 295 9.98 -18.35 -33.57
C ALA A 295 10.31 -19.84 -33.41
N GLU A 296 9.80 -20.49 -32.36
CA GLU A 296 9.99 -21.93 -32.15
C GLU A 296 9.35 -22.77 -33.26
N ALA A 297 8.14 -22.42 -33.69
CA ALA A 297 7.47 -23.10 -34.80
C ALA A 297 8.22 -22.93 -36.13
N LEU A 298 8.83 -21.76 -36.37
CA LEU A 298 9.70 -21.51 -37.52
C LEU A 298 10.96 -22.38 -37.50
N ARG A 299 11.65 -22.49 -36.36
CA ARG A 299 12.82 -23.38 -36.19
C ARG A 299 12.47 -24.84 -36.46
N GLN A 300 11.28 -25.27 -36.05
CA GLN A 300 10.77 -26.61 -36.31
C GLN A 300 10.21 -26.79 -37.73
N LYS A 301 10.34 -25.78 -38.61
CA LYS A 301 9.84 -25.75 -39.99
C LYS A 301 8.31 -25.96 -40.11
N ARG A 302 7.57 -25.62 -39.05
CA ARG A 302 6.10 -25.72 -38.98
C ARG A 302 5.45 -24.38 -39.35
N GLN A 303 5.52 -24.03 -40.64
CA GLN A 303 5.10 -22.72 -41.15
C GLN A 303 3.62 -22.38 -40.86
N THR A 304 2.71 -23.34 -40.97
CA THR A 304 1.27 -23.13 -40.70
C THR A 304 1.00 -22.76 -39.24
N ILE A 305 1.72 -23.39 -38.31
CA ILE A 305 1.63 -23.12 -36.87
C ILE A 305 2.28 -21.77 -36.55
N ALA A 306 3.42 -21.44 -37.18
CA ALA A 306 4.06 -20.14 -37.04
C ALA A 306 3.14 -19.00 -37.50
N LEU A 307 2.49 -19.15 -38.66
CA LEU A 307 1.54 -18.17 -39.22
C LEU A 307 0.34 -17.95 -38.28
N SER A 308 -0.18 -19.01 -37.67
CA SER A 308 -1.23 -18.90 -36.64
C SER A 308 -0.79 -18.07 -35.44
N TYR A 309 0.43 -18.26 -34.92
CA TYR A 309 0.96 -17.47 -33.82
C TYR A 309 1.22 -16.01 -34.19
N ILE A 310 1.71 -15.74 -35.42
CA ILE A 310 1.89 -14.38 -35.94
C ILE A 310 0.54 -13.65 -36.05
N ARG A 311 -0.49 -14.32 -36.58
CA ARG A 311 -1.85 -13.76 -36.64
C ARG A 311 -2.39 -13.43 -35.26
N SER A 312 -2.20 -14.32 -34.28
CA SER A 312 -2.60 -14.09 -32.89
C SER A 312 -1.82 -12.92 -32.27
N ARG A 313 -0.52 -12.81 -32.53
CA ARG A 313 0.31 -11.67 -32.09
C ARG A 313 -0.23 -10.34 -32.64
N LYS A 314 -0.52 -10.27 -33.94
CA LYS A 314 -1.04 -9.06 -34.59
C LYS A 314 -2.38 -8.63 -34.01
N GLN A 315 -3.29 -9.57 -33.77
CA GLN A 315 -4.55 -9.32 -33.06
C GLN A 315 -4.35 -8.75 -31.66
N LEU A 316 -3.39 -9.28 -30.88
CA LEU A 316 -3.08 -8.79 -29.55
C LEU A 316 -2.45 -7.38 -29.59
N GLN A 317 -1.62 -7.09 -30.60
CA GLN A 317 -1.04 -5.76 -30.82
C GLN A 317 -2.11 -4.71 -31.14
N ASP A 318 -3.12 -5.04 -31.94
CA ASP A 318 -4.24 -4.13 -32.23
C ASP A 318 -5.06 -3.83 -30.97
N VAL A 319 -5.29 -4.84 -30.11
CA VAL A 319 -5.96 -4.65 -28.82
C VAL A 319 -5.10 -3.78 -27.90
N LEU A 320 -3.78 -4.02 -27.87
CA LEU A 320 -2.83 -3.22 -27.09
C LEU A 320 -2.86 -1.75 -27.52
N SER A 321 -2.80 -1.47 -28.83
CA SER A 321 -2.88 -0.10 -29.38
C SER A 321 -4.16 0.62 -28.95
N LYS A 322 -5.32 -0.06 -29.05
CA LYS A 322 -6.60 0.49 -28.57
C LYS A 322 -6.61 0.76 -27.07
N ARG A 323 -5.95 -0.10 -26.27
CA ARG A 323 -5.87 0.06 -24.81
C ARG A 323 -4.94 1.21 -24.42
N LEU A 324 -3.82 1.40 -25.13
CA LEU A 324 -2.93 2.55 -24.95
C LEU A 324 -3.66 3.86 -25.27
N GLY A 325 -4.38 3.95 -26.40
CA GLY A 325 -5.15 5.16 -26.72
C GLY A 325 -6.26 5.46 -25.71
N ALA A 326 -6.90 4.42 -25.16
CA ALA A 326 -7.86 4.59 -24.07
C ALA A 326 -7.18 5.08 -22.78
N LEU A 327 -5.99 4.57 -22.46
CA LEU A 327 -5.20 5.01 -21.31
C LEU A 327 -4.85 6.50 -21.42
N ASP A 328 -4.26 6.92 -22.55
CA ASP A 328 -3.90 8.33 -22.82
C ASP A 328 -5.11 9.26 -22.65
N THR A 329 -6.29 8.82 -23.10
CA THR A 329 -7.54 9.58 -22.98
C THR A 329 -7.98 9.72 -21.51
N LEU A 330 -7.92 8.64 -20.72
CA LEU A 330 -8.30 8.68 -19.31
C LEU A 330 -7.31 9.48 -18.46
N GLU A 331 -6.00 9.34 -18.69
CA GLU A 331 -4.97 10.13 -18.00
C GLU A 331 -5.07 11.61 -18.33
N SER A 332 -5.26 11.95 -19.62
CA SER A 332 -5.51 13.34 -20.04
C SER A 332 -6.77 13.91 -19.39
N THR A 333 -7.81 13.10 -19.24
CA THR A 333 -9.04 13.51 -18.56
C THR A 333 -8.78 13.75 -17.07
N LEU A 334 -8.01 12.88 -16.40
CA LEU A 334 -7.67 13.04 -14.99
C LEU A 334 -6.92 14.36 -14.73
N ILE A 335 -5.92 14.68 -15.56
CA ILE A 335 -5.19 15.95 -15.49
C ILE A 335 -6.14 17.15 -15.67
N ARG A 336 -7.10 17.07 -16.61
CA ARG A 336 -8.09 18.14 -16.82
C ARG A 336 -9.03 18.31 -15.62
N VAL A 337 -9.47 17.20 -15.01
CA VAL A 337 -10.32 17.26 -13.81
C VAL A 337 -9.55 17.87 -12.63
N GLU A 338 -8.29 17.51 -12.45
CA GLU A 338 -7.42 18.09 -11.43
C GLU A 338 -7.22 19.60 -11.63
N ALA A 339 -6.94 20.03 -12.86
CA ALA A 339 -6.83 21.44 -13.20
C ALA A 339 -8.14 22.19 -12.94
N ALA A 340 -9.29 21.61 -13.30
CA ALA A 340 -10.59 22.20 -13.03
C ALA A 340 -10.88 22.33 -11.53
N ALA A 341 -10.54 21.30 -10.73
CA ALA A 341 -10.68 21.34 -9.27
C ALA A 341 -9.80 22.43 -8.64
N ALA A 342 -8.55 22.57 -9.09
CA ALA A 342 -7.66 23.64 -8.65
C ALA A 342 -8.18 25.04 -9.02
N ASN A 343 -8.74 25.21 -10.23
CA ASN A 343 -9.33 26.48 -10.67
C ASN A 343 -10.53 26.90 -9.82
N VAL A 344 -11.38 25.95 -9.40
CA VAL A 344 -12.50 26.24 -8.48
C VAL A 344 -11.97 26.76 -7.14
N GLN A 345 -10.94 26.13 -6.58
CA GLN A 345 -10.31 26.57 -5.33
C GLN A 345 -9.71 27.98 -5.43
N ILE A 346 -9.11 28.32 -6.59
CA ILE A 346 -8.59 29.65 -6.87
C ILE A 346 -9.73 30.68 -6.93
N LEU A 347 -10.83 30.36 -7.62
CA LEU A 347 -12.00 31.24 -7.71
C LEU A 347 -12.65 31.50 -6.34
N GLU A 348 -12.75 30.48 -5.49
CA GLU A 348 -13.22 30.64 -4.11
C GLU A 348 -12.29 31.57 -3.29
N SER A 349 -10.98 31.40 -3.43
CA SER A 349 -9.97 32.26 -2.78
C SER A 349 -10.07 33.71 -3.26
N TYR A 350 -10.30 33.92 -4.55
CA TYR A 350 -10.59 35.25 -5.09
C TYR A 350 -11.87 35.82 -4.52
N ALA A 351 -12.97 35.07 -4.51
CA ALA A 351 -14.25 35.53 -3.96
C ALA A 351 -14.12 35.94 -2.48
N GLN A 352 -13.39 35.16 -1.68
CA GLN A 352 -13.10 35.47 -0.28
C GLN A 352 -12.21 36.73 -0.16
N SER A 353 -11.20 36.88 -1.02
CA SER A 353 -10.33 38.05 -1.06
C SER A 353 -11.11 39.31 -1.43
N THR A 354 -11.99 39.24 -2.44
CA THR A 354 -12.87 40.35 -2.84
C THR A 354 -13.86 40.69 -1.73
N SER A 355 -14.41 39.69 -1.04
CA SER A 355 -15.28 39.93 0.12
C SER A 355 -14.52 40.64 1.25
N THR A 356 -13.29 40.21 1.55
CA THR A 356 -12.44 40.82 2.57
C THR A 356 -12.06 42.26 2.17
N LEU A 357 -11.67 42.47 0.91
CA LEU A 357 -11.40 43.79 0.34
C LEU A 357 -12.64 44.69 0.42
N ARG A 358 -13.83 44.17 0.08
CA ARG A 358 -15.09 44.91 0.22
C ARG A 358 -15.36 45.30 1.67
N THR A 359 -15.11 44.40 2.63
CA THR A 359 -15.22 44.70 4.06
C THR A 359 -14.25 45.78 4.50
N ILE A 360 -12.98 45.70 4.09
CA ILE A 360 -11.95 46.72 4.40
C ILE A 360 -12.34 48.07 3.78
N LEU A 361 -12.71 48.10 2.50
CA LEU A 361 -13.12 49.32 1.79
C LEU A 361 -14.45 49.89 2.30
N SER A 362 -15.31 49.06 2.89
CA SER A 362 -16.54 49.52 3.57
C SER A 362 -16.29 50.14 4.94
N HIS A 363 -15.05 50.13 5.44
CA HIS A 363 -14.72 50.77 6.71
C HIS A 363 -14.87 52.31 6.59
N PRO A 364 -15.56 52.98 7.53
CA PRO A 364 -15.89 54.41 7.43
C PRO A 364 -14.69 55.37 7.27
N LEU A 365 -13.49 54.92 7.68
CA LEU A 365 -12.25 55.68 7.56
C LEU A 365 -11.65 55.68 6.15
N LEU A 366 -12.02 54.73 5.27
CA LEU A 366 -11.49 54.59 3.90
C LEU A 366 -12.41 55.17 2.83
N GLN A 367 -13.67 55.50 3.16
CA GLN A 367 -14.69 55.97 2.22
C GLN A 367 -14.55 57.44 1.78
N ARG A 368 -13.62 58.21 2.35
CA ARG A 368 -13.55 59.66 2.08
C ARG A 368 -12.66 60.04 0.88
N GLU A 369 -11.89 59.10 0.32
CA GLU A 369 -10.83 59.42 -0.67
C GLU A 369 -10.79 58.52 -1.92
N SER A 370 -11.72 57.59 -2.13
CA SER A 370 -11.67 56.66 -3.30
C SER A 370 -13.05 56.24 -3.82
N ILE A 371 -13.85 57.19 -4.29
CA ILE A 371 -15.14 56.89 -4.92
C ILE A 371 -15.09 56.95 -6.46
N GLU A 372 -14.09 57.61 -7.06
CA GLU A 372 -14.06 57.79 -8.53
C GLU A 372 -13.03 56.93 -9.27
N GLN A 373 -11.98 56.43 -8.61
CA GLN A 373 -10.90 55.68 -9.28
C GLN A 373 -11.06 54.15 -9.25
N THR A 374 -11.93 53.62 -8.38
CA THR A 374 -12.10 52.18 -8.11
C THR A 374 -13.23 51.51 -8.90
N MET A 375 -14.08 52.28 -9.58
CA MET A 375 -15.12 51.75 -10.47
C MET A 375 -14.58 51.41 -11.87
N GLU A 376 -13.61 52.18 -12.38
CA GLU A 376 -13.01 51.96 -13.71
C GLU A 376 -12.11 50.70 -13.73
N ALA A 377 -11.30 50.50 -12.69
CA ALA A 377 -10.39 49.34 -12.59
C ALA A 377 -11.12 47.99 -12.37
N MET A 378 -12.38 48.02 -11.94
CA MET A 378 -13.19 46.81 -11.73
C MET A 378 -13.93 46.36 -13.01
N ALA A 379 -14.20 47.29 -13.93
CA ALA A 379 -14.75 46.97 -15.25
C ALA A 379 -13.70 46.32 -16.16
N GLU A 380 -12.43 46.71 -16.02
CA GLU A 380 -11.31 46.17 -16.79
C GLU A 380 -10.93 44.74 -16.36
N ALA A 381 -11.00 44.42 -15.06
CA ALA A 381 -10.71 43.07 -14.54
C ALA A 381 -11.82 42.02 -14.78
N ASN A 382 -13.03 42.44 -15.20
CA ASN A 382 -14.15 41.54 -15.51
C ASN A 382 -14.30 41.26 -17.02
N ALA A 383 -13.51 41.93 -17.86
CA ALA A 383 -13.50 41.71 -19.31
C ALA A 383 -12.65 40.48 -19.73
N ASP A 384 -11.68 40.06 -18.90
CA ASP A 384 -10.79 38.93 -19.20
C ASP A 384 -11.36 37.54 -18.80
N ALA A 385 -12.56 37.48 -18.25
CA ALA A 385 -13.22 36.22 -17.87
C ALA A 385 -14.20 35.69 -18.94
N LYS A 386 -14.28 36.35 -20.12
CA LYS A 386 -15.22 35.99 -21.20
C LYS A 386 -14.55 35.81 -22.56
N GLU A 387 -13.33 35.28 -22.57
CA GLU A 387 -12.62 34.83 -23.77
C GLU A 387 -11.97 33.44 -23.55
N ILE A 388 -12.72 32.51 -22.95
CA ILE A 388 -12.43 31.08 -22.98
C ILE A 388 -13.76 30.34 -23.23
N ASP A 389 -14.34 30.54 -24.42
CA ASP A 389 -15.37 29.65 -24.97
C ASP A 389 -15.42 29.75 -26.51
N ASP A 390 -14.24 29.79 -27.15
CA ASP A 390 -14.12 29.71 -28.62
C ASP A 390 -12.87 28.92 -29.05
N ALA A 391 -12.58 27.84 -28.32
CA ALA A 391 -11.54 26.85 -28.64
C ALA A 391 -12.07 25.40 -28.57
N VAL A 392 -13.37 25.19 -28.81
CA VAL A 392 -14.01 23.87 -29.00
C VAL A 392 -14.71 23.81 -30.35
N ARG A 393 -13.98 24.14 -31.42
CA ARG A 393 -14.35 23.74 -32.77
C ARG A 393 -13.14 23.74 -33.68
N ILE A 394 -12.37 22.65 -33.66
CA ILE A 394 -11.64 22.03 -34.79
C ILE A 394 -10.86 20.82 -34.23
N GLY A 395 -11.10 19.65 -34.80
CA GLY A 395 -10.34 18.41 -34.55
C GLY A 395 -11.12 17.40 -33.71
N GLY A 396 -11.60 16.29 -34.23
CA GLY A 396 -11.46 15.70 -35.55
C GLY A 396 -12.35 14.45 -35.60
N ASP A 397 -12.81 14.12 -36.80
CA ASP A 397 -13.50 12.88 -37.11
C ASP A 397 -12.73 11.66 -36.57
N ILE A 398 -13.40 10.81 -35.79
CA ILE A 398 -12.96 9.43 -35.60
C ILE A 398 -14.11 8.53 -36.03
N ALA A 399 -14.04 8.16 -37.31
CA ALA A 399 -14.82 7.09 -37.90
C ALA A 399 -14.53 5.77 -37.17
N ILE A 400 -15.52 5.24 -36.47
CA ILE A 400 -15.49 3.86 -35.97
C ILE A 400 -16.11 2.98 -37.04
N GLY A 401 -15.26 2.37 -37.85
CA GLY A 401 -15.70 1.46 -38.90
C GLY A 401 -14.55 0.77 -39.62
N ALA A 402 -13.85 -0.15 -38.95
CA ALA A 402 -12.99 -1.11 -39.64
C ALA A 402 -12.99 -2.46 -38.91
N LYS A 403 -13.75 -3.39 -39.47
CA LYS A 403 -13.63 -4.82 -39.18
C LYS A 403 -12.36 -5.30 -39.88
N ALA A 404 -11.23 -5.32 -39.17
CA ALA A 404 -9.96 -5.81 -39.71
C ALA A 404 -10.04 -7.34 -39.91
N ILE A 405 -10.38 -7.74 -41.13
CA ILE A 405 -10.04 -9.06 -41.67
C ILE A 405 -8.62 -8.88 -42.19
N TYR A 406 -7.62 -9.38 -41.47
CA TYR A 406 -6.23 -9.29 -41.94
C TYR A 406 -6.09 -10.03 -43.27
N ASP A 407 -5.41 -9.40 -44.22
CA ASP A 407 -5.13 -10.00 -45.51
C ASP A 407 -4.10 -11.13 -45.34
N GLU A 408 -4.35 -12.29 -45.95
CA GLU A 408 -3.51 -13.48 -45.84
C GLU A 408 -2.11 -13.20 -46.43
N ASP A 409 -2.05 -12.35 -47.45
CA ASP A 409 -0.83 -11.95 -48.16
C ASP A 409 0.11 -11.09 -47.29
N GLU A 410 -0.44 -10.24 -46.43
CA GLU A 410 0.34 -9.40 -45.51
C GLU A 410 1.01 -10.25 -44.41
N LEU A 411 0.27 -11.23 -43.88
CA LEU A 411 0.80 -12.19 -42.89
C LEU A 411 1.88 -13.09 -43.51
N GLN A 412 1.70 -13.48 -44.77
CA GLN A 412 2.68 -14.28 -45.50
C GLN A 412 3.97 -13.50 -45.77
N ALA A 413 3.87 -12.20 -46.09
CA ALA A 413 5.04 -11.33 -46.24
C ALA A 413 5.82 -11.17 -44.92
N GLU A 414 5.12 -11.01 -43.80
CA GLU A 414 5.74 -10.95 -42.47
C GLU A 414 6.44 -12.25 -42.09
N LEU A 415 5.81 -13.39 -42.37
CA LEU A 415 6.43 -14.71 -42.18
C LEU A 415 7.71 -14.85 -43.01
N ASN A 416 7.68 -14.44 -44.28
CA ASN A 416 8.84 -14.51 -45.17
C ASN A 416 10.00 -13.64 -44.66
N ARG A 417 9.69 -12.46 -44.10
CA ARG A 417 10.68 -11.58 -43.47
C ARG A 417 11.32 -12.24 -42.24
N LEU A 418 10.53 -12.82 -41.33
CA LEU A 418 11.06 -13.50 -40.14
C LEU A 418 11.91 -14.73 -40.49
N ILE A 419 11.55 -15.46 -41.56
CA ILE A 419 12.37 -16.57 -42.08
C ILE A 419 13.71 -16.06 -42.61
N GLN A 420 13.72 -14.91 -43.31
CA GLN A 420 14.93 -14.30 -43.83
C GLN A 420 15.85 -13.83 -42.69
N GLU A 421 15.31 -13.13 -41.69
CA GLU A 421 16.05 -12.70 -40.50
C GLU A 421 16.64 -13.90 -39.72
N SER A 422 15.89 -15.00 -39.59
CA SER A 422 16.39 -16.22 -38.94
C SER A 422 17.51 -16.91 -39.72
N LYS A 423 17.47 -16.90 -41.06
CA LYS A 423 18.54 -17.46 -41.89
C LYS A 423 19.80 -16.61 -41.81
N GLU A 424 19.66 -15.28 -41.81
CA GLU A 424 20.79 -14.37 -41.66
C GLU A 424 21.46 -14.54 -40.29
N GLU A 425 20.71 -14.73 -39.19
CA GLU A 425 21.28 -15.07 -37.88
C GLU A 425 22.01 -16.43 -37.86
N GLU A 426 21.47 -17.45 -38.54
CA GLU A 426 22.10 -18.77 -38.66
C GLU A 426 23.39 -18.70 -39.48
N ASP A 427 23.39 -17.94 -40.58
CA ASP A 427 24.55 -17.74 -41.45
C ASP A 427 25.67 -16.94 -40.73
N ILE A 428 25.31 -15.94 -39.93
CA ILE A 428 26.26 -15.19 -39.09
C ILE A 428 26.89 -16.11 -38.04
N LYS A 429 26.10 -16.91 -37.31
CA LYS A 429 26.62 -17.86 -36.32
C LYS A 429 27.51 -18.93 -36.96
N ALA A 430 27.13 -19.45 -38.12
CA ALA A 430 27.93 -20.41 -38.86
C ALA A 430 29.26 -19.80 -39.36
N LEU A 431 29.26 -18.51 -39.70
CA LEU A 431 30.47 -17.80 -40.08
C LEU A 431 31.40 -17.56 -38.88
N GLU A 432 30.85 -17.19 -37.72
CA GLU A 432 31.61 -17.04 -36.47
C GLU A 432 32.23 -18.37 -36.01
N GLU A 433 31.51 -19.47 -36.13
CA GLU A 433 31.99 -20.81 -35.78
C GLU A 433 33.06 -21.32 -36.76
N LYS A 434 32.92 -21.02 -38.06
CA LYS A 434 33.97 -21.25 -39.07
C LYS A 434 35.22 -20.40 -38.85
N GLN A 435 35.07 -19.18 -38.35
CA GLN A 435 36.21 -18.31 -38.02
C GLN A 435 36.92 -18.75 -36.73
N ARG A 436 36.20 -19.31 -35.75
CA ARG A 436 36.81 -19.94 -34.56
C ARG A 436 37.57 -21.21 -34.91
N SER A 437 36.97 -22.12 -35.68
CA SER A 437 37.64 -23.36 -36.13
C SER A 437 38.87 -23.11 -37.02
N ARG A 438 38.84 -22.10 -37.90
CA ARG A 438 40.04 -21.69 -38.67
C ARG A 438 41.17 -21.10 -37.84
N LYS A 439 40.90 -20.52 -36.68
CA LYS A 439 41.95 -20.02 -35.77
C LYS A 439 42.64 -21.16 -35.01
N ASP A 440 41.92 -22.24 -34.74
CA ASP A 440 42.46 -23.43 -34.06
C ASP A 440 43.18 -24.41 -35.00
N GLU A 441 42.93 -24.37 -36.32
CA GLU A 441 43.54 -25.25 -37.34
C GLU A 441 44.88 -24.76 -37.96
N THR A 442 45.47 -23.67 -37.46
CA THR A 442 46.87 -23.29 -37.80
C THR A 442 47.84 -23.65 -36.67
N PRO A 443 48.37 -24.89 -36.61
CA PRO A 443 49.52 -25.22 -35.78
C PRO A 443 50.83 -24.90 -36.52
N GLY A 444 51.77 -24.28 -35.80
CA GLY A 444 53.04 -23.78 -36.30
C GLY A 444 53.90 -24.78 -37.07
N LYS A 445 54.41 -24.32 -38.21
CA LYS A 445 55.61 -24.84 -38.91
C LYS A 445 55.99 -23.84 -40.01
N ASN A 446 56.68 -22.77 -39.64
CA ASN A 446 57.58 -21.96 -40.51
C ASN A 446 58.03 -20.66 -39.82
N VAL A 447 58.53 -20.73 -38.59
CA VAL A 447 59.22 -19.58 -37.97
C VAL A 447 60.65 -19.95 -37.54
N ASP A 448 60.93 -21.23 -37.27
CA ASP A 448 62.24 -21.62 -36.75
C ASP A 448 63.34 -21.78 -37.82
N ASN A 449 63.00 -21.92 -39.11
CA ASN A 449 64.00 -22.05 -40.18
C ASN A 449 64.46 -20.72 -40.81
N ALA A 450 63.77 -19.60 -40.54
CA ALA A 450 64.18 -18.29 -41.06
C ALA A 450 65.12 -17.53 -40.11
N ILE A 451 65.09 -17.86 -38.80
CA ILE A 451 65.90 -17.17 -37.78
C ILE A 451 67.30 -17.82 -37.62
N ALA A 452 67.45 -19.09 -38.02
CA ALA A 452 68.75 -19.79 -38.01
C ALA A 452 69.66 -19.37 -39.19
N GLU A 453 69.10 -19.05 -40.37
CA GLU A 453 69.89 -18.65 -41.54
C GLU A 453 70.36 -17.19 -41.50
N GLU A 454 69.68 -16.34 -40.73
CA GLU A 454 70.02 -14.91 -40.60
C GLU A 454 71.02 -14.63 -39.45
N THR A 455 71.10 -15.54 -38.47
CA THR A 455 72.10 -15.47 -37.38
C THR A 455 73.48 -16.00 -37.81
N GLU A 456 73.54 -16.93 -38.77
CA GLU A 456 74.81 -17.44 -39.31
C GLU A 456 75.46 -16.46 -40.31
N LYS A 457 74.67 -15.66 -41.04
CA LYS A 457 75.20 -14.60 -41.93
C LYS A 457 75.73 -13.36 -41.19
N MET A 458 75.21 -13.07 -40.00
CA MET A 458 75.68 -11.95 -39.18
C MET A 458 76.95 -12.26 -38.37
N ALA A 459 77.33 -13.54 -38.23
CA ALA A 459 78.55 -13.94 -37.52
C ALA A 459 79.81 -13.99 -38.42
N ILE A 460 79.66 -13.96 -39.75
CA ILE A 460 80.79 -14.04 -40.71
C ILE A 460 81.32 -12.65 -41.14
N LEU A 461 80.65 -11.55 -40.76
CA LEU A 461 81.07 -10.19 -41.11
C LEU A 461 81.80 -9.43 -39.98
N GLN A 462 82.30 -10.14 -38.97
CA GLN A 462 83.05 -9.55 -37.85
C GLN A 462 84.37 -10.26 -37.50
N ILE A 463 85.01 -10.92 -38.46
CA ILE A 463 86.44 -11.31 -38.39
C ILE A 463 87.16 -10.87 -39.66
#